data_AF-A0A1N7FQ45-F1
#
_entry.id   AF-A0A1N7FQ45-F1
#
_cell.length_a   1.000
_cell.length_b   1.000
_cell.length_c   1.000
_cell.angle_alpha   90.00
_cell.angle_beta   90.00
_cell.angle_gamma   90.00
#
_symmetry.space_group_name_H-M   'P 1'
#
loop_
_entity.id
_entity.type
_entity.pdbx_description
1 polymer ?
#
loop_
_entity_poly.entity_id
_entity_poly.type
_entity_poly.pdbx_seq_one_letter_code
_entity_poly.pdbx_strand_id
1 'polypeptide(L)'
;MHVEEAVRVFVPPPNPTGTTYVSDLPFLSESNGWGPVERDGSNGEMNAGDGGAISIGGRTYAKGIGTHAPSEITVWLGGVCTQLQADVGIDDEVTQSGSAAFHVVGDGRPLADTGIIRSADGARTVGVDVSGVRTVTLRVTDGGDGKNFDHADWGDARVTCA
;
A
#
# COMPACT_ATOMS: atom_id res chain seq x y z
N MET A 1 34.32 -24.67 14.69
CA MET A 1 32.91 -24.50 15.12
C MET A 1 32.08 -24.53 13.85
N HIS A 2 31.22 -25.54 13.68
CA HIS A 2 30.30 -25.62 12.54
C HIS A 2 29.24 -24.54 12.71
N VAL A 3 29.09 -23.66 11.72
CA VAL A 3 27.97 -22.74 11.65
C VAL A 3 26.93 -23.46 10.80
N GLU A 4 25.88 -24.00 11.42
CA GLU A 4 24.73 -24.49 10.67
C GLU A 4 24.00 -23.26 10.12
N GLU A 5 24.14 -23.03 8.82
CA GLU A 5 23.34 -22.04 8.11
C GLU A 5 21.91 -22.58 8.04
N ALA A 6 21.03 -22.08 8.89
CA ALA A 6 19.63 -22.44 8.88
C ALA A 6 19.00 -21.96 7.56
N VAL A 7 18.81 -22.88 6.62
CA VAL A 7 18.05 -22.63 5.38
C VAL A 7 16.61 -22.33 5.77
N ARG A 8 16.22 -21.06 5.72
CA ARG A 8 14.81 -20.67 5.84
C ARG A 8 14.13 -20.98 4.51
N VAL A 9 13.31 -22.04 4.50
CA VAL A 9 12.44 -22.35 3.36
C VAL A 9 11.27 -21.36 3.38
N PHE A 10 11.21 -20.48 2.38
CA PHE A 10 10.04 -19.65 2.15
C PHE A 10 8.94 -20.50 1.51
N VAL A 11 7.78 -20.56 2.16
CA VAL A 11 6.57 -21.18 1.62
C VAL A 11 5.67 -20.04 1.12
N PRO A 12 5.52 -19.85 -0.21
CA PRO A 12 4.69 -18.78 -0.73
C PRO A 12 3.21 -19.01 -0.40
N PRO A 13 2.43 -17.95 -0.14
CA PRO A 13 0.98 -18.05 -0.08
C PRO A 13 0.41 -18.39 -1.47
N PRO A 14 -0.89 -18.75 -1.55
CA PRO A 14 -1.56 -18.96 -2.84
C PRO A 14 -1.44 -17.75 -3.76
N ASN A 15 -1.31 -18.02 -5.06
CA ASN A 15 -1.31 -16.95 -6.06
C ASN A 15 -2.71 -16.30 -6.13
N PRO A 16 -2.78 -14.96 -6.26
CA PRO A 16 -4.04 -14.29 -6.60
C PRO A 16 -4.56 -14.75 -7.96
N THR A 17 -5.88 -14.65 -8.17
CA THR A 17 -6.53 -15.03 -9.44
C THR A 17 -7.54 -13.95 -9.85
N GLY A 18 -7.74 -13.75 -11.15
CA GLY A 18 -8.67 -12.73 -11.66
C GLY A 18 -8.36 -11.34 -11.11
N THR A 19 -9.40 -10.56 -10.81
CA THR A 19 -9.25 -9.27 -10.11
C THR A 19 -9.37 -9.50 -8.60
N THR A 20 -8.30 -9.20 -7.86
CA THR A 20 -8.24 -9.35 -6.40
C THR A 20 -7.79 -8.03 -5.75
N TYR A 21 -8.48 -7.60 -4.69
CA TYR A 21 -8.05 -6.43 -3.91
C TYR A 21 -6.80 -6.76 -3.10
N VAL A 22 -5.87 -5.81 -3.03
CA VAL A 22 -4.65 -6.00 -2.24
C VAL A 22 -4.99 -6.16 -0.76
N SER A 23 -6.01 -5.48 -0.26
CA SER A 23 -6.52 -5.60 1.12
C SER A 23 -7.06 -6.98 1.48
N ASP A 24 -7.37 -7.84 0.49
CA ASP A 24 -7.79 -9.23 0.70
C ASP A 24 -6.60 -10.23 0.64
N LEU A 25 -5.42 -9.77 0.22
CA LEU A 25 -4.24 -10.62 0.12
C LEU A 25 -3.51 -10.76 1.47
N PRO A 26 -2.89 -11.91 1.75
CA PRO A 26 -1.95 -12.03 2.85
C PRO A 26 -0.79 -11.03 2.67
N PHE A 27 -0.52 -10.22 3.69
CA PHE A 27 0.68 -9.38 3.69
C PHE A 27 1.85 -10.23 4.14
N LEU A 28 2.90 -10.28 3.32
CA LEU A 28 4.16 -10.93 3.66
C LEU A 28 4.90 -10.11 4.73
N SER A 29 4.77 -8.79 4.66
CA SER A 29 5.24 -7.83 5.67
C SER A 29 4.39 -6.57 5.62
N GLU A 30 4.29 -5.89 6.75
CA GLU A 30 3.65 -4.58 6.85
C GLU A 30 4.39 -3.73 7.90
N SER A 31 4.43 -2.42 7.66
CA SER A 31 4.93 -1.43 8.61
C SER A 31 4.25 -0.09 8.36
N ASN A 32 4.09 0.68 9.43
CA ASN A 32 3.41 1.97 9.38
C ASN A 32 4.09 2.97 10.31
N GLY A 33 4.04 4.25 9.95
CA GLY A 33 4.68 5.31 10.72
C GLY A 33 3.92 5.68 11.99
N TRP A 34 2.62 5.39 12.01
CA TRP A 34 1.72 5.60 13.13
C TRP A 34 0.56 4.61 13.05
N GLY A 35 0.23 3.95 14.16
CA GLY A 35 -0.83 2.95 14.15
C GLY A 35 -0.54 1.68 13.34
N PRO A 36 -1.51 0.77 13.27
CA PRO A 36 -1.48 -0.34 12.32
C PRO A 36 -1.80 0.11 10.90
N VAL A 37 -1.48 -0.75 9.93
CA VAL A 37 -2.04 -0.66 8.58
C VAL A 37 -3.48 -1.15 8.63
N GLU A 38 -4.39 -0.41 8.02
CA GLU A 38 -5.82 -0.72 8.02
C GLU A 38 -6.27 -1.27 6.67
N ARG A 39 -7.12 -2.30 6.71
CA ARG A 39 -7.69 -2.94 5.51
C ARG A 39 -9.11 -2.45 5.34
N ASP A 40 -9.40 -1.88 4.18
CA ASP A 40 -10.70 -1.32 3.80
C ASP A 40 -11.20 -0.19 4.72
N GLY A 41 -10.29 0.48 5.43
CA GLY A 41 -10.52 1.67 6.24
C GLY A 41 -9.29 2.58 6.23
N SER A 42 -9.49 3.86 6.59
CA SER A 42 -8.41 4.84 6.77
C SER A 42 -7.54 4.48 7.99
N ASN A 43 -6.40 5.15 8.19
CA ASN A 43 -5.61 4.97 9.42
C ASN A 43 -6.30 5.67 10.61
N GLY A 44 -6.83 4.91 11.56
CA GLY A 44 -7.63 5.45 12.67
C GLY A 44 -6.89 5.79 13.96
N GLU A 45 -5.57 6.04 13.90
CA GLU A 45 -4.65 6.19 15.04
C GLU A 45 -4.08 4.86 15.56
N MET A 46 -4.33 4.47 16.81
CA MET A 46 -3.48 3.48 17.51
C MET A 46 -4.03 2.06 17.56
N ASN A 47 -5.35 1.87 17.45
CA ASN A 47 -5.95 0.55 17.52
C ASN A 47 -6.14 -0.01 16.12
N ALA A 48 -6.34 -1.33 16.03
CA ALA A 48 -6.74 -1.93 14.77
C ALA A 48 -8.25 -1.76 14.56
N GLY A 49 -8.66 -1.37 13.36
CA GLY A 49 -10.05 -1.21 12.96
C GLY A 49 -10.77 -0.01 13.59
N ASP A 50 -10.04 1.01 14.03
CA ASP A 50 -10.61 2.29 14.48
C ASP A 50 -10.72 3.35 13.37
N GLY A 51 -10.19 3.04 12.19
CA GLY A 51 -10.27 3.86 10.99
C GLY A 51 -11.70 4.07 10.47
N GLY A 52 -11.88 5.18 9.76
CA GLY A 52 -13.09 5.49 9.02
C GLY A 52 -13.13 4.83 7.65
N ALA A 53 -14.06 5.28 6.81
CA ALA A 53 -14.06 4.90 5.40
C ALA A 53 -12.94 5.64 4.67
N ILE A 54 -12.19 4.94 3.83
CA ILE A 54 -11.17 5.53 2.94
C ILE A 54 -11.84 6.58 2.05
N SER A 55 -11.33 7.80 2.08
CA SER A 55 -11.83 8.91 1.26
C SER A 55 -10.72 9.83 0.81
N ILE A 56 -10.64 10.11 -0.50
CA ILE A 56 -9.56 10.92 -1.08
C ILE A 56 -10.17 11.92 -2.07
N GLY A 57 -10.01 13.21 -1.79
CA GLY A 57 -10.54 14.29 -2.65
C GLY A 57 -12.05 14.25 -2.79
N GLY A 58 -12.76 13.83 -1.74
CA GLY A 58 -14.22 13.68 -1.69
C GLY A 58 -14.76 12.38 -2.30
N ARG A 59 -13.90 11.46 -2.74
CA ARG A 59 -14.32 10.15 -3.26
C ARG A 59 -14.07 9.07 -2.22
N THR A 60 -15.12 8.38 -1.81
CA THR A 60 -15.04 7.23 -0.89
C THR A 60 -14.75 5.92 -1.61
N TYR A 61 -13.99 5.04 -0.97
CA TYR A 61 -13.64 3.72 -1.46
C TYR A 61 -14.08 2.64 -0.46
N ALA A 62 -14.75 1.61 -0.96
CA ALA A 62 -15.19 0.48 -0.13
C ALA A 62 -14.07 -0.55 0.11
N LYS A 63 -13.01 -0.50 -0.70
CA LYS A 63 -11.86 -1.39 -0.64
C LYS A 63 -10.59 -0.56 -0.77
N GLY A 64 -9.54 -0.97 -0.05
CA GLY A 64 -8.28 -0.27 -0.09
C GLY A 64 -7.44 -0.53 1.16
N ILE A 65 -6.36 0.23 1.30
CA ILE A 65 -5.46 0.12 2.44
C ILE A 65 -5.21 1.52 2.99
N GLY A 66 -5.55 1.72 4.25
CA GLY A 66 -5.24 2.95 4.99
C GLY A 66 -3.91 2.83 5.70
N THR A 67 -3.06 3.85 5.53
CA THR A 67 -1.72 3.87 6.12
C THR A 67 -1.38 5.23 6.69
N HIS A 68 -0.24 5.32 7.37
CA HIS A 68 0.36 6.56 7.81
C HIS A 68 1.84 6.56 7.45
N ALA A 69 2.32 7.60 6.76
CA ALA A 69 3.70 7.65 6.31
C ALA A 69 4.71 7.63 7.50
N PRO A 70 5.93 7.12 7.30
CA PRO A 70 6.31 6.21 6.22
C PRO A 70 5.68 4.82 6.43
N SER A 71 5.23 4.19 5.35
CA SER A 71 4.61 2.86 5.39
C SER A 71 5.11 1.95 4.26
N GLU A 72 5.13 0.65 4.52
CA GLU A 72 5.45 -0.38 3.52
C GLU A 72 4.58 -1.62 3.72
N ILE A 73 3.90 -2.07 2.68
CA ILE A 73 3.15 -3.33 2.63
C ILE A 73 3.66 -4.18 1.48
N THR A 74 4.10 -5.41 1.75
CA THR A 74 4.54 -6.34 0.70
C THR A 74 3.56 -7.50 0.56
N VAL A 75 3.15 -7.79 -0.68
CA VAL A 75 2.26 -8.92 -1.01
C VAL A 75 2.87 -9.83 -2.07
N TRP A 76 2.43 -11.08 -2.07
CA TRP A 76 2.80 -12.08 -3.07
C TRP A 76 1.87 -12.01 -4.29
N LEU A 77 2.46 -11.84 -5.47
CA LEU A 77 1.77 -11.92 -6.77
C LEU A 77 2.11 -13.20 -7.54
N GLY A 78 3.22 -13.87 -7.19
CA GLY A 78 3.60 -15.14 -7.79
C GLY A 78 3.95 -15.12 -9.28
N GLY A 79 4.13 -13.93 -9.87
CA GLY A 79 4.44 -13.76 -11.29
C GLY A 79 3.26 -14.00 -12.23
N VAL A 80 2.04 -14.16 -11.70
CA VAL A 80 0.82 -14.44 -12.50
C VAL A 80 -0.04 -13.21 -12.77
N CYS A 81 0.27 -12.10 -12.10
CA CYS A 81 -0.44 -10.84 -12.26
C CYS A 81 0.18 -9.98 -13.37
N THR A 82 -0.64 -9.23 -14.09
CA THR A 82 -0.19 -8.35 -15.19
C THR A 82 -0.40 -6.87 -14.88
N GLN A 83 -1.34 -6.53 -14.01
CA GLN A 83 -1.66 -5.13 -13.68
C GLN A 83 -1.84 -4.96 -12.18
N LEU A 84 -1.26 -3.90 -11.63
CA LEU A 84 -1.66 -3.30 -10.36
C LEU A 84 -2.31 -1.94 -10.63
N GLN A 85 -3.39 -1.62 -9.93
CA GLN A 85 -4.07 -0.34 -10.02
C GLN A 85 -4.55 0.11 -8.64
N ALA A 86 -4.43 1.40 -8.33
CA ALA A 86 -4.96 2.04 -7.13
C ALA A 86 -5.20 3.54 -7.38
N ASP A 87 -6.11 4.15 -6.64
CA ASP A 87 -6.22 5.59 -6.48
C ASP A 87 -5.54 5.98 -5.16
N VAL A 88 -4.53 6.85 -5.20
CA VAL A 88 -3.72 7.20 -4.03
C VAL A 88 -3.83 8.66 -3.65
N GLY A 89 -3.67 8.96 -2.37
CA GLY A 89 -3.64 10.32 -1.85
C GLY A 89 -3.73 10.36 -0.33
N ILE A 90 -3.73 11.57 0.22
CA ILE A 90 -3.97 11.80 1.64
C ILE A 90 -5.47 11.63 1.93
N ASP A 91 -5.82 10.94 3.02
CA ASP A 91 -7.22 10.74 3.39
C ASP A 91 -7.89 12.07 3.81
N ASP A 92 -9.17 12.23 3.47
CA ASP A 92 -9.95 13.43 3.74
C ASP A 92 -10.24 13.66 5.25
N GLU A 93 -10.03 12.67 6.12
CA GLU A 93 -10.10 12.83 7.59
C GLU A 93 -8.99 13.77 8.11
N VAL A 94 -7.91 13.92 7.34
CA VAL A 94 -6.82 14.82 7.66
C VAL A 94 -7.25 16.27 7.49
N THR A 95 -7.46 16.96 8.61
CA THR A 95 -7.85 18.39 8.62
C THR A 95 -6.69 19.37 8.46
N GLN A 96 -5.45 18.87 8.39
CA GLN A 96 -4.20 19.65 8.31
C GLN A 96 -3.43 19.31 7.03
N SER A 97 -2.29 19.98 6.81
CA SER A 97 -1.51 19.80 5.58
C SER A 97 -0.65 18.54 5.66
N GLY A 98 -1.19 17.40 5.21
CA GLY A 98 -0.45 16.15 4.98
C GLY A 98 0.25 16.14 3.62
N SER A 99 1.30 15.33 3.51
CA SER A 99 2.23 15.30 2.39
C SER A 99 2.86 13.91 2.26
N ALA A 100 2.64 13.23 1.14
CA ALA A 100 3.18 11.88 0.95
C ALA A 100 3.56 11.61 -0.50
N ALA A 101 4.57 10.76 -0.73
CA ALA A 101 4.83 10.18 -2.04
C ALA A 101 4.62 8.68 -2.02
N PHE A 102 3.88 8.19 -3.02
CA PHE A 102 3.52 6.80 -3.20
C PHE A 102 4.43 6.15 -4.23
N HIS A 103 4.95 4.97 -3.90
CA HIS A 103 5.80 4.17 -4.75
C HIS A 103 5.25 2.75 -4.87
N VAL A 104 5.41 2.16 -6.06
CA VAL A 104 5.21 0.74 -6.28
C VAL A 104 6.56 0.12 -6.61
N VAL A 105 6.96 -0.91 -5.86
CA VAL A 105 8.25 -1.59 -6.00
C VAL A 105 8.00 -3.07 -6.28
N GLY A 106 8.42 -3.57 -7.44
CA GLY A 106 8.30 -4.98 -7.82
C GLY A 106 9.63 -5.70 -7.71
N ASP A 107 9.70 -6.76 -6.92
CA ASP A 107 10.92 -7.55 -6.69
C ASP A 107 12.16 -6.67 -6.37
N GLY A 108 11.95 -5.63 -5.56
CA GLY A 108 12.98 -4.67 -5.14
C GLY A 108 13.32 -3.58 -6.17
N ARG A 109 12.61 -3.52 -7.31
CA ARG A 109 12.82 -2.49 -8.36
C ARG A 109 11.67 -1.49 -8.40
N PRO A 110 11.93 -0.19 -8.49
CA PRO A 110 10.87 0.81 -8.62
C PRO A 110 10.11 0.62 -9.94
N LEU A 111 8.78 0.60 -9.85
CA LEU A 111 7.85 0.51 -10.99
C LEU A 111 7.04 1.79 -11.17
N ALA A 112 6.67 2.45 -10.08
CA ALA A 112 6.04 3.76 -10.11
C ALA A 112 6.49 4.64 -8.94
N ASP A 113 6.41 5.94 -9.19
CA ASP A 113 6.60 7.03 -8.24
C ASP A 113 5.61 8.13 -8.62
N THR A 114 4.84 8.60 -7.65
CA THR A 114 3.86 9.66 -7.86
C THR A 114 4.45 11.06 -7.69
N GLY A 115 5.65 11.19 -7.11
CA GLY A 115 6.07 12.42 -6.47
C GLY A 115 5.18 12.77 -5.28
N ILE A 116 5.38 13.95 -4.69
CA ILE A 116 4.61 14.39 -3.53
C ILE A 116 3.17 14.71 -3.94
N ILE A 117 2.22 14.14 -3.21
CA ILE A 117 0.79 14.43 -3.21
C ILE A 117 0.46 15.09 -1.88
N ARG A 118 -0.30 16.19 -1.91
CA ARG A 118 -0.80 16.90 -0.73
C ARG A 118 -2.31 16.70 -0.57
N SER A 119 -2.83 16.98 0.63
CA SER A 119 -4.27 16.88 0.93
C SER A 119 -5.18 17.62 -0.08
N ALA A 120 -4.72 18.72 -0.65
CA ALA A 120 -5.50 19.52 -1.61
C ALA A 120 -5.49 18.96 -3.06
N ASP A 121 -4.61 18.01 -3.39
CA ASP A 121 -4.42 17.54 -4.76
C ASP A 121 -5.48 16.50 -5.19
N GLY A 122 -6.20 15.93 -4.22
CA GLY A 122 -7.16 14.84 -4.45
C GLY A 122 -6.49 13.53 -4.89
N ALA A 123 -7.32 12.59 -5.35
CA ALA A 123 -6.85 11.26 -5.71
C ALA A 123 -6.05 11.25 -7.02
N ARG A 124 -4.94 10.50 -7.03
CA ARG A 124 -4.15 10.22 -8.23
C ARG A 124 -4.20 8.73 -8.54
N THR A 125 -4.59 8.37 -9.76
CA THR A 125 -4.55 6.97 -10.19
C THR A 125 -3.11 6.53 -10.49
N VAL A 126 -2.70 5.43 -9.88
CA VAL A 126 -1.47 4.69 -10.18
C VAL A 126 -1.87 3.39 -10.86
N GLY A 127 -1.33 3.15 -12.05
CA GLY A 127 -1.46 1.89 -12.77
C GLY A 127 -0.11 1.44 -13.30
N VAL A 128 0.32 0.24 -12.94
CA VAL A 128 1.61 -0.31 -13.38
C VAL A 128 1.49 -1.74 -13.89
N ASP A 129 2.31 -2.07 -14.88
CA ASP A 129 2.54 -3.43 -15.34
C ASP A 129 3.37 -4.18 -14.27
N VAL A 130 2.84 -5.32 -13.82
CA VAL A 130 3.49 -6.21 -12.84
C VAL A 130 3.74 -7.61 -13.41
N SER A 131 3.76 -7.73 -14.74
CA SER A 131 4.00 -8.99 -15.44
C SER A 131 5.32 -9.63 -15.00
N GLY A 132 5.23 -10.86 -14.50
CA GLY A 132 6.39 -11.62 -14.01
C GLY A 132 6.90 -11.21 -12.63
N VAL A 133 6.34 -10.18 -12.00
CA VAL A 133 6.70 -9.74 -10.64
C VAL A 133 6.17 -10.75 -9.62
N ARG A 134 7.03 -11.20 -8.70
CA ARG A 134 6.65 -12.17 -7.67
C ARG A 134 6.14 -11.52 -6.40
N THR A 135 6.74 -10.40 -6.03
CA THR A 135 6.40 -9.61 -4.86
C THR A 135 6.25 -8.16 -5.24
N VAL A 136 5.21 -7.52 -4.73
CA VAL A 136 5.05 -6.08 -4.87
C VAL A 136 4.98 -5.44 -3.49
N THR A 137 5.70 -4.34 -3.33
CA THR A 137 5.65 -3.49 -2.16
C THR A 137 4.95 -2.19 -2.52
N LEU A 138 3.90 -1.88 -1.78
CA LEU A 138 3.25 -0.56 -1.75
C LEU A 138 3.92 0.25 -0.67
N ARG A 139 4.53 1.38 -1.04
CA ARG A 139 5.32 2.21 -0.13
C ARG A 139 4.82 3.64 -0.13
N VAL A 140 4.74 4.22 1.06
CA VAL A 140 4.45 5.65 1.27
C VAL A 140 5.63 6.28 2.01
N THR A 141 6.08 7.43 1.52
CA THR A 141 7.11 8.26 2.18
C THR A 141 6.48 9.52 2.77
N ASP A 142 7.17 10.14 3.72
CA ASP A 142 6.74 11.34 4.47
C ASP A 142 6.95 12.66 3.71
N GLY A 143 7.01 12.60 2.37
CA GLY A 143 7.19 13.77 1.51
C GLY A 143 8.49 14.57 1.70
N GLY A 144 9.36 14.16 2.63
CA GLY A 144 10.56 14.90 3.03
C GLY A 144 10.32 16.07 4.00
N ASP A 145 9.10 16.28 4.48
CA ASP A 145 8.76 17.28 5.51
C ASP A 145 8.37 16.68 6.87
N GLY A 146 8.44 15.34 6.96
CA GLY A 146 8.21 14.59 8.18
C GLY A 146 6.75 14.18 8.31
N LYS A 147 6.50 13.10 9.06
CA LYS A 147 5.27 12.32 8.97
C LYS A 147 3.95 12.99 9.40
N ASN A 148 3.96 14.22 9.88
CA ASN A 148 2.77 14.77 10.56
C ASN A 148 1.60 14.91 9.58
N PHE A 149 0.46 14.30 9.92
CA PHE A 149 -0.78 14.37 9.14
C PHE A 149 -0.74 13.55 7.83
N ASP A 150 0.19 12.62 7.70
CA ASP A 150 0.35 11.82 6.48
C ASP A 150 -0.47 10.53 6.52
N HIS A 151 -1.76 10.63 6.87
CA HIS A 151 -2.69 9.51 6.69
C HIS A 151 -2.93 9.36 5.20
N ALA A 152 -2.45 8.25 4.64
CA ALA A 152 -2.20 8.08 3.23
C ALA A 152 -2.78 6.75 2.78
N ASP A 153 -3.59 6.82 1.72
CA ASP A 153 -4.48 5.74 1.35
C ASP A 153 -4.19 5.20 -0.04
N TRP A 154 -4.37 3.89 -0.17
CA TRP A 154 -4.41 3.16 -1.44
C TRP A 154 -5.85 2.71 -1.70
N GLY A 155 -6.68 3.62 -2.21
CA GLY A 155 -8.07 3.35 -2.58
C GLY A 155 -8.21 2.43 -3.78
N ASP A 156 -9.16 1.49 -3.72
CA ASP A 156 -9.46 0.51 -4.78
C ASP A 156 -8.24 -0.28 -5.28
N ALA A 157 -7.24 -0.44 -4.40
CA ALA A 157 -5.98 -1.10 -4.70
C ALA A 157 -6.22 -2.57 -5.06
N ARG A 158 -5.92 -2.93 -6.30
CA ARG A 158 -6.19 -4.27 -6.85
C ARG A 158 -5.12 -4.72 -7.82
N VAL A 159 -5.05 -6.03 -7.98
CA VAL A 159 -4.26 -6.68 -9.02
C VAL A 159 -5.16 -7.48 -9.96
N THR A 160 -4.74 -7.60 -11.21
CA THR A 160 -5.37 -8.46 -12.22
C THR A 160 -4.41 -9.55 -12.62
N CYS A 161 -4.84 -10.81 -12.47
CA CYS A 161 -4.01 -11.99 -12.64
C CYS A 161 -4.69 -13.05 -13.51
N ALA A 162 -3.88 -13.87 -14.17
CA ALA A 162 -4.30 -14.95 -15.05
C ALA A 162 -4.86 -16.15 -14.28
#